data_AF-A0A5J5CUZ2-F1
#
_entry.id   AF-A0A5J5CUZ2-F1
#
_cell.length_a   1.000
_cell.length_b   1.000
_cell.length_c   1.000
_cell.angle_alpha   90.00
_cell.angle_beta   90.00
_cell.angle_gamma   90.00
#
_symmetry.space_group_name_H-M   'P 1'
#
loop_
_entity.id
_entity.type
_entity.pdbx_description
1 polymer ?
#
loop_
_entity_poly.entity_id
_entity_poly.type
_entity_poly.pdbx_seq_one_letter_code
_entity_poly.pdbx_strand_id
1 'polypeptide(L)'
;VVKGKLYLFGGVSSPEATECLPGVYSFDIVSLTWECLAIGGVSLKTLRHCSVAMGDNIYVYGGIFEGNPIDDLMVFNTASLTWTPVKTS
;
A
#
# COMPACT_ATOMS: atom_id res chain seq x y z
N VAL A 1 -9.64 4.76 -4.69
CA VAL A 1 -10.69 5.17 -3.71
C VAL A 1 -11.45 3.92 -3.31
N VAL A 2 -11.60 3.65 -2.02
CA VAL A 2 -12.43 2.55 -1.50
C VAL A 2 -13.39 3.17 -0.48
N LYS A 3 -14.71 2.98 -0.68
CA LYS A 3 -15.77 3.47 0.21
C LYS A 3 -15.61 4.94 0.66
N GLY A 4 -15.28 5.84 -0.27
CA GLY A 4 -15.13 7.26 0.02
C GLY A 4 -13.79 7.66 0.68
N LYS A 5 -12.85 6.73 0.83
CA LYS A 5 -11.50 7.03 1.32
C LYS A 5 -10.46 6.83 0.22
N LEU A 6 -9.54 7.79 0.11
CA LEU A 6 -8.28 7.63 -0.61
C LEU A 6 -7.27 6.99 0.35
N TYR A 7 -6.44 6.09 -0.15
CA TYR A 7 -5.38 5.45 0.61
C TYR A 7 -4.05 5.80 -0.03
N LEU A 8 -3.10 6.24 0.79
CA LEU A 8 -1.75 6.61 0.39
C LEU A 8 -0.75 5.72 1.13
N PHE A 9 0.09 5.05 0.35
CA PHE A 9 1.14 4.16 0.83
C PHE A 9 2.23 4.06 -0.24
N GLY A 10 3.44 3.67 0.17
CA GLY A 10 4.55 3.47 -0.75
C GLY A 10 5.06 4.76 -1.41
N GLY A 11 5.17 4.78 -2.74
CA GLY A 11 5.73 5.93 -3.46
C GLY A 11 7.25 6.04 -3.39
N VAL A 12 7.80 7.07 -4.04
CA VAL A 12 9.24 7.32 -4.19
C VAL A 12 9.50 8.81 -3.90
N SER A 13 10.27 9.12 -2.86
CA SER A 13 10.49 10.51 -2.40
C SER A 13 11.55 11.26 -3.22
N SER A 14 12.50 10.56 -3.80
CA SER A 14 13.50 11.07 -4.76
C SER A 14 13.94 9.96 -5.72
N PRO A 15 14.58 10.26 -6.86
CA PRO A 15 15.05 9.24 -7.79
C PRO A 15 15.98 8.19 -7.15
N GLU A 16 16.70 8.54 -6.09
CA GLU A 16 17.66 7.72 -5.34
C GLU A 16 17.04 7.04 -4.09
N ALA A 17 15.75 7.23 -3.82
CA ALA A 17 15.12 6.67 -2.64
C ALA A 17 15.22 5.13 -2.63
N THR A 18 15.67 4.59 -1.51
CA THR A 18 15.80 3.14 -1.26
C THR A 18 14.64 2.58 -0.45
N GLU A 19 13.85 3.45 0.20
CA GLU A 19 12.70 3.10 1.03
C GLU A 19 11.46 3.87 0.60
N CYS A 20 10.30 3.24 0.73
CA CYS A 20 9.02 3.86 0.42
C CYS A 20 8.44 4.56 1.66
N LEU A 21 7.35 5.33 1.49
CA LEU A 21 6.64 5.93 2.63
C LEU A 21 6.26 4.84 3.64
N PRO A 22 6.69 4.96 4.92
CA PRO A 22 6.28 4.01 5.94
C PRO A 22 4.80 4.21 6.31
N GLY A 23 4.11 3.10 6.53
CA GLY A 23 2.72 3.08 6.96
C GLY A 23 1.70 3.31 5.83
N VAL A 24 0.46 3.58 6.23
CA VAL A 24 -0.65 3.88 5.33
C VAL A 24 -1.43 5.06 5.89
N TYR A 25 -1.75 6.01 5.01
CA TYR A 25 -2.57 7.16 5.32
C TYR A 25 -3.90 7.02 4.60
N SER A 26 -4.98 7.48 5.22
CA SER A 26 -6.26 7.63 4.54
C SER A 26 -6.69 9.09 4.50
N PHE A 27 -7.31 9.48 3.40
CA PHE A 27 -7.99 10.76 3.26
C PHE A 27 -9.48 10.51 3.06
N ASP A 28 -10.26 11.04 3.97
CA ASP A 28 -11.72 10.99 3.90
C ASP A 28 -12.22 12.10 2.99
N ILE A 29 -12.90 11.75 1.90
CA ILE A 29 -13.33 12.74 0.90
C ILE A 29 -14.54 13.57 1.36
N VAL A 30 -15.22 13.15 2.43
CA VAL A 30 -16.38 13.87 2.98
C VAL A 30 -15.91 14.91 3.99
N SER A 31 -15.09 14.51 4.97
CA SER A 31 -14.55 15.44 5.97
C SER A 31 -13.34 16.22 5.49
N LEU A 32 -12.72 15.81 4.37
CA LEU A 32 -11.49 16.39 3.81
C LEU A 32 -10.31 16.34 4.78
N THR A 33 -10.20 15.24 5.54
CA THR A 33 -9.16 15.08 6.57
C THR A 33 -8.26 13.89 6.27
N TRP A 34 -6.97 14.06 6.57
CA TRP A 34 -6.00 12.98 6.58
C TRP A 34 -5.93 12.30 7.94
N GLU A 35 -5.70 11.00 7.93
CA GLU A 35 -5.45 10.17 9.11
C GLU A 35 -4.29 9.23 8.84
N CYS A 36 -3.37 9.13 9.80
CA CYS A 36 -2.35 8.08 9.81
C CYS A 36 -2.94 6.83 10.46
N LEU A 37 -2.99 5.72 9.72
CA LEU A 37 -3.65 4.51 10.17
C LEU A 37 -2.72 3.64 11.01
N ALA A 38 -3.26 3.01 12.04
CA ALA A 38 -2.58 1.94 12.76
C ALA A 38 -2.71 0.64 11.95
N ILE A 39 -1.60 0.17 11.38
CA ILE A 39 -1.59 -0.94 10.41
C ILE A 39 -1.09 -2.22 11.07
N GLY A 40 -1.82 -3.31 10.83
CA GLY A 40 -1.41 -4.66 11.20
C GLY A 40 -0.74 -5.41 10.05
N GLY A 41 -0.16 -6.57 10.38
CA GLY A 41 0.44 -7.47 9.40
C GLY A 41 1.85 -7.03 8.97
N VAL A 42 2.20 -7.30 7.71
CA VAL A 42 3.55 -7.03 7.19
C VAL A 42 3.65 -5.63 6.58
N SER A 43 4.75 -4.92 6.81
CA SER A 43 4.96 -3.61 6.19
C SER A 43 5.22 -3.75 4.70
N LEU A 44 4.55 -2.91 3.89
CA LEU A 44 4.91 -2.73 2.49
C LEU A 44 6.29 -2.07 2.39
N LYS A 45 7.19 -2.63 1.58
CA LYS A 45 8.57 -2.11 1.40
C LYS A 45 8.96 -1.86 -0.06
N THR A 46 8.01 -1.99 -0.99
CA THR A 46 8.28 -1.96 -2.43
C THR A 46 8.14 -0.57 -3.03
N LEU A 47 9.10 -0.20 -3.87
CA LEU A 47 9.11 1.00 -4.70
C LEU A 47 8.58 0.68 -6.10
N ARG A 48 8.05 1.69 -6.81
CA ARG A 48 7.67 1.58 -8.24
C ARG A 48 6.74 0.39 -8.54
N HIS A 49 5.92 0.00 -7.57
CA HIS A 49 4.94 -1.07 -7.68
C HIS A 49 3.71 -0.63 -8.50
N CYS A 50 2.89 -1.58 -8.93
CA CYS A 50 1.54 -1.29 -9.41
C CYS A 50 0.51 -1.65 -8.33
N SER A 51 -0.64 -0.96 -8.35
CA SER A 51 -1.72 -1.23 -7.40
C SER A 51 -3.10 -1.13 -8.02
N VAL A 52 -4.05 -1.89 -7.48
CA VAL A 52 -5.45 -1.88 -7.89
C VAL A 52 -6.37 -2.11 -6.71
N ALA A 53 -7.48 -1.38 -6.65
CA ALA A 53 -8.52 -1.58 -5.65
C ALA A 53 -9.63 -2.48 -6.18
N MET A 54 -10.05 -3.47 -5.40
CA MET A 54 -11.16 -4.38 -5.72
C MET A 54 -11.93 -4.72 -4.44
N GLY A 55 -13.20 -4.32 -4.37
CA GLY A 55 -14.00 -4.46 -3.17
C GLY A 55 -13.39 -3.68 -1.99
N ASP A 56 -13.18 -4.37 -0.87
CA ASP A 56 -12.54 -3.83 0.34
C ASP A 56 -11.03 -4.10 0.39
N ASN A 57 -10.43 -4.51 -0.73
CA ASN A 57 -9.03 -4.86 -0.82
C ASN A 57 -8.29 -3.95 -1.79
N ILE A 58 -7.04 -3.64 -1.47
CA ILE A 58 -6.08 -3.00 -2.35
C ILE A 58 -4.94 -3.97 -2.58
N TYR A 59 -4.74 -4.37 -3.83
CA TYR A 59 -3.66 -5.27 -4.23
C TYR A 59 -2.47 -4.45 -4.69
N VAL A 60 -1.28 -4.90 -4.31
CA VAL A 60 0.02 -4.35 -4.75
C VAL A 60 0.85 -5.49 -5.32
N TYR A 61 1.32 -5.33 -6.55
CA TYR A 61 2.11 -6.35 -7.22
C TYR A 61 3.49 -5.81 -7.63
N GLY A 62 4.51 -6.61 -7.30
CA GLY A 62 5.89 -6.42 -7.71
C GLY A 62 6.50 -5.09 -7.28
N GLY A 63 7.33 -4.53 -8.15
CA GLY A 63 8.11 -3.31 -7.92
C GLY A 63 9.58 -3.63 -7.66
N ILE A 64 10.24 -2.75 -6.90
CA ILE A 64 11.67 -2.85 -6.58
C ILE A 64 11.83 -2.85 -5.06
N PHE A 65 12.53 -3.85 -4.54
CA PHE A 65 12.92 -3.94 -3.14
C PHE A 65 14.44 -4.15 -3.06
N GLU A 66 15.13 -3.29 -2.31
CA GLU A 66 16.60 -3.30 -2.17
C GLU A 66 17.34 -3.34 -3.53
N GLY A 67 16.81 -2.61 -4.52
CA GLY A 67 17.37 -2.54 -5.87
C GLY A 67 17.03 -3.72 -6.79
N ASN A 68 16.36 -4.75 -6.28
CA ASN A 68 15.98 -5.94 -7.05
C ASN A 68 14.51 -5.88 -7.48
N PRO A 69 14.18 -6.27 -8.72
CA PRO A 69 12.80 -6.47 -9.12
C PRO A 69 12.22 -7.64 -8.34
N ILE A 70 10.99 -7.47 -7.87
CA ILE A 70 10.23 -8.51 -7.15
C ILE A 70 8.90 -8.77 -7.86
N ASP A 71 8.33 -9.96 -7.63
CA ASP A 71 7.05 -10.42 -8.16
C ASP A 71 6.04 -10.75 -7.05
N ASP A 72 6.32 -10.33 -5.81
CA ASP A 72 5.43 -10.52 -4.67
C ASP A 72 4.07 -9.85 -4.90
N LEU A 73 2.99 -10.56 -4.53
CA LEU A 73 1.64 -10.03 -4.47
C LEU A 73 1.23 -9.79 -3.02
N MET A 74 0.88 -8.56 -2.70
CA MET A 74 0.43 -8.11 -1.40
C MET A 74 -1.02 -7.66 -1.46
N VAL A 75 -1.80 -7.90 -0.41
CA VAL A 75 -3.15 -7.37 -0.26
C VAL A 75 -3.27 -6.58 1.03
N PHE A 76 -3.84 -5.38 0.92
CA PHE A 76 -4.28 -4.56 2.05
C PHE A 76 -5.79 -4.62 2.16
N ASN A 77 -6.30 -5.17 3.26
CA ASN A 77 -7.73 -5.13 3.55
C ASN A 77 -8.08 -3.81 4.26
N THR A 78 -8.96 -3.01 3.66
CA THR A 78 -9.32 -1.68 4.16
C THR A 78 -10.27 -1.70 5.35
N ALA A 79 -10.86 -2.86 5.68
CA ALA A 79 -11.73 -3.02 6.84
C ALA A 79 -10.93 -3.46 8.08
N SER A 80 -9.98 -4.40 7.93
CA SER A 80 -9.11 -4.87 9.01
C SER A 80 -7.80 -4.10 9.13
N LEU A 81 -7.52 -3.16 8.22
CA LEU A 81 -6.30 -2.35 8.17
C LEU A 81 -5.02 -3.19 8.26
N THR A 82 -4.99 -4.29 7.52
CA THR A 82 -3.92 -5.30 7.59
C THR A 82 -3.37 -5.60 6.20
N TRP A 83 -2.04 -5.63 6.09
CA TRP A 83 -1.33 -6.15 4.93
C TRP A 83 -1.05 -7.64 5.07
N THR A 84 -1.24 -8.42 4.00
CA THR A 84 -0.99 -9.86 3.98
C THR A 84 -0.36 -10.28 2.64
N PRO A 85 0.68 -11.14 2.64
CA PRO A 85 1.19 -11.75 1.42
C PRO A 85 0.16 -12.69 0.81
N VAL A 86 -0.02 -12.59 -0.50
CA VAL A 86 -0.89 -13.51 -1.27
C VAL A 86 -0.01 -14.61 -1.84
N LYS A 87 -0.30 -15.86 -1.49
CA LYS A 87 0.33 -17.02 -2.13
C LYS A 87 -0.42 -17.34 -3.42
N THR A 88 0.30 -17.36 -4.54
CA THR A 88 -0.18 -17.93 -5.80
C THR A 88 0.28 -19.39 -5.88
N SER A 89 -0.52 -20.24 -6.53
CA SER A 89 -0.23 -21.67 -6.75
C SER A 89 0.43 -21.89 -8.10
#